data_AF-A0A6J4SDE8-F1
#
_entry.id   AF-A0A6J4SDE8-F1
#
_cell.length_a   1.000
_cell.length_b   1.000
_cell.length_c   1.000
_cell.angle_alpha   90.00
_cell.angle_beta   90.00
_cell.angle_gamma   90.00
#
_symmetry.space_group_name_H-M   'P 1'
#
loop_
_entity.id
_entity.type
_entity.pdbx_description
1 polymer ?
#
loop_
_entity_poly.entity_id
_entity_poly.type
_entity_poly.pdbx_seq_one_letter_code
_entity_poly.pdbx_strand_id
1 'polypeptide(L)'
;MLSRKLPWSIACLFALLLASPSSAVAAPVLVLGEDGEVRTTRDVPSPIGDFPVPGARSAHSDGAAGPVRARIAQAGRRRGPTVSGELRRMLRRGQIDTVRHGELRAVYDDARSTARRLRGRRGLELRGLLAILDGIASRRQLTPSRLTPLWLTLERNVRWWRTGPLPSSGQRVQFEGSQLLWQYVPGQGLHVHPLANFGRLNGFWLGGRRYREAMAQMLDELLPLRVERAGGVAWEYYFHFGPSVAPWVSGMAQGTALQALTRASQRLARSVEVAPVVQAGLAVFEAPPPAGVRVRSGRGAHYLLYSGDPGLRVLNGFVQSLAGLQTVAEMTADPRAQTLYETGRAALAREIAASDTGAWSLYSLGRVSQESSLHYHRLLTEFLANLCKRTGDGLYCETEARFAAYVSQPPALAVLTRRVRAGATGSLRFRLSKRSLVGLRIEHRGRVLLSRSLGSLPYGRRAAPRRPPRRRRGAYTVTLTATDLAGNGNAVAAPVEILPARPTRRGDKRTRSR
;
A
#
# COMPACT_ATOMS: atom_id res chain seq x y z
N MET A 1 -33.22 34.85 50.67
CA MET A 1 -31.90 34.40 50.15
C MET A 1 -31.92 32.88 50.12
N LEU A 2 -31.40 32.26 49.05
CA LEU A 2 -31.44 30.82 48.67
C LEU A 2 -32.74 30.38 47.95
N SER A 3 -32.81 30.50 46.62
CA SER A 3 -32.35 29.54 45.57
C SER A 3 -33.36 28.38 45.42
N ARG A 4 -34.40 28.40 44.57
CA ARG A 4 -34.50 28.45 43.09
C ARG A 4 -33.67 27.36 42.35
N LYS A 5 -34.24 26.15 42.17
CA LYS A 5 -34.89 25.67 40.92
C LYS A 5 -34.90 24.13 40.79
N LEU A 6 -36.12 23.62 40.58
CA LEU A 6 -36.62 22.47 39.80
C LEU A 6 -35.64 21.36 39.30
N PRO A 7 -36.01 20.07 39.47
CA PRO A 7 -35.37 18.97 38.76
C PRO A 7 -35.95 18.84 37.34
N TRP A 8 -35.09 18.86 36.33
CA TRP A 8 -35.46 18.52 34.96
C TRP A 8 -35.25 17.02 34.72
N SER A 9 -36.37 16.31 34.62
CA SER A 9 -36.48 15.09 33.84
C SER A 9 -36.47 15.42 32.34
N ILE A 10 -36.10 14.42 31.53
CA ILE A 10 -36.22 14.32 30.05
C ILE A 10 -35.02 14.86 29.26
N ALA A 11 -34.09 13.94 28.93
CA ALA A 11 -33.58 13.67 27.57
C ALA A 11 -32.22 12.94 27.63
N CYS A 12 -32.22 11.64 27.98
CA CYS A 12 -31.05 10.75 27.85
C CYS A 12 -31.25 9.67 26.77
N LEU A 13 -31.98 9.98 25.69
CA LEU A 13 -32.01 9.17 24.49
C LEU A 13 -31.54 10.01 23.30
N PHE A 14 -30.72 9.40 22.45
CA PHE A 14 -30.03 9.92 21.25
C PHE A 14 -28.60 10.47 21.41
N ALA A 15 -27.63 9.55 21.51
CA ALA A 15 -26.32 9.69 20.87
C ALA A 15 -25.65 8.33 20.54
N LEU A 16 -26.46 7.30 20.25
CA LEU A 16 -26.02 6.05 19.63
C LEU A 16 -26.51 6.08 18.17
N LEU A 17 -25.59 6.34 17.23
CA LEU A 17 -25.68 6.46 15.75
C LEU A 17 -24.90 7.74 15.37
N LEU A 18 -23.70 7.76 14.77
CA LEU A 18 -23.11 6.94 13.71
C LEU A 18 -21.58 6.98 13.84
N ALA A 19 -21.00 6.07 14.62
CA ALA A 19 -19.66 5.59 14.33
C ALA A 19 -19.83 4.47 13.31
N SER A 20 -20.01 4.80 12.03
CA SER A 20 -19.87 3.80 10.99
C SER A 20 -18.40 3.37 11.00
N PRO A 21 -18.05 2.13 11.38
CA PRO A 21 -16.74 1.62 10.99
C PRO A 21 -16.67 1.84 9.48
N SER A 22 -15.58 2.43 8.97
CA SER A 22 -15.30 2.42 7.54
C SER A 22 -15.43 0.96 7.14
N SER A 23 -16.56 0.63 6.52
CA SER A 23 -16.89 -0.75 6.25
C SER A 23 -15.84 -1.17 5.24
N ALA A 24 -15.01 -2.15 5.59
CA ALA A 24 -14.32 -2.94 4.59
C ALA A 24 -15.41 -3.54 3.70
N VAL A 25 -15.83 -2.79 2.68
CA VAL A 25 -16.82 -3.26 1.73
C VAL A 25 -16.17 -4.45 1.06
N ALA A 26 -16.78 -5.61 1.24
CA ALA A 26 -16.37 -6.83 0.59
C ALA A 26 -16.22 -6.57 -0.91
N ALA A 27 -14.98 -6.59 -1.41
CA ALA A 27 -14.71 -6.38 -2.82
C ALA A 27 -15.43 -7.48 -3.63
N PRO A 28 -16.01 -7.16 -4.80
CA PRO A 28 -16.57 -8.18 -5.66
C PRO A 28 -15.47 -9.15 -6.07
N VAL A 29 -15.74 -10.45 -5.95
CA VAL A 29 -14.85 -11.54 -6.38
C VAL A 29 -15.56 -12.27 -7.51
N LEU A 30 -14.85 -12.47 -8.62
CA LEU A 30 -15.34 -13.30 -9.72
C LEU A 30 -15.00 -14.76 -9.45
N VAL A 31 -16.00 -15.63 -9.41
CA VAL A 31 -15.84 -17.07 -9.18
C VAL A 31 -16.05 -17.79 -10.50
N LEU A 32 -15.02 -18.49 -10.98
CA LEU A 32 -15.16 -19.39 -12.13
C LEU A 32 -15.67 -20.75 -11.68
N GLY A 33 -16.85 -21.11 -12.17
CA GLY A 33 -17.49 -22.40 -11.92
C GLY A 33 -16.85 -23.58 -12.65
N GLU A 34 -17.21 -24.79 -12.27
CA GLU A 34 -16.89 -26.02 -13.00
C GLU A 34 -17.65 -26.12 -14.33
N ASP A 35 -18.84 -25.52 -14.39
CA ASP A 35 -19.64 -25.33 -15.60
C ASP A 35 -19.05 -24.29 -16.58
N GLY A 36 -17.98 -23.61 -16.20
CA GLY A 36 -17.32 -22.58 -17.00
C GLY A 36 -17.96 -21.19 -16.89
N GLU A 37 -19.06 -21.06 -16.18
CA GLU A 37 -19.75 -19.79 -15.94
C GLU A 37 -19.03 -18.98 -14.85
N VAL A 38 -19.08 -17.64 -14.99
CA VAL A 38 -18.45 -16.74 -14.01
C VAL A 38 -19.51 -15.97 -13.23
N ARG A 39 -19.49 -16.18 -11.92
CA ARG A 39 -20.44 -15.58 -10.98
C ARG A 39 -19.74 -14.52 -10.14
N THR A 40 -20.46 -13.48 -9.72
CA THR A 40 -19.91 -12.48 -8.80
C THR A 40 -20.38 -12.79 -7.39
N THR A 41 -19.44 -12.88 -6.45
CA THR A 41 -19.74 -13.00 -5.02
C THR A 41 -19.10 -11.85 -4.23
N ARG A 42 -19.54 -11.68 -2.98
CA ARG A 42 -18.90 -10.75 -2.04
C ARG A 42 -17.93 -11.53 -1.16
N ASP A 43 -16.72 -11.01 -1.04
CA ASP A 43 -15.72 -11.55 -0.13
C ASP A 43 -16.14 -11.41 1.34
N VAL A 44 -15.44 -12.09 2.25
CA VAL A 44 -15.58 -11.81 3.68
C VAL A 44 -14.87 -10.49 3.99
N PRO A 45 -15.47 -9.57 4.77
CA PRO A 45 -14.78 -8.36 5.22
C PRO A 45 -13.45 -8.72 5.88
N SER A 46 -12.36 -8.21 5.34
CA SER A 46 -11.03 -8.34 5.93
C SER A 46 -10.75 -7.11 6.80
N PRO A 47 -10.18 -7.26 8.00
CA PRO A 47 -9.77 -6.13 8.83
C PRO A 47 -8.52 -5.43 8.27
N ILE A 48 -7.99 -5.89 7.14
CA ILE A 48 -6.76 -5.41 6.53
C ILE A 48 -7.14 -4.69 5.24
N GLY A 49 -6.74 -3.41 5.13
CA GLY A 49 -6.95 -2.62 3.92
C GLY A 49 -6.28 -3.23 2.69
N ASP A 50 -6.78 -2.86 1.51
CA ASP A 50 -6.30 -3.42 0.25
C ASP A 50 -4.85 -3.06 -0.06
N PHE A 51 -4.12 -4.01 -0.64
CA PHE A 51 -2.80 -3.74 -1.22
C PHE A 51 -2.96 -2.78 -2.40
N PRO A 52 -2.08 -1.77 -2.57
CA PRO A 52 -2.13 -0.93 -3.76
C PRO A 52 -1.93 -1.79 -5.02
N VAL A 53 -2.94 -1.81 -5.88
CA VAL A 53 -2.96 -2.56 -7.13
C VAL A 53 -2.17 -1.81 -8.22
N PRO A 54 -1.37 -2.49 -9.07
CA PRO A 54 -0.85 -1.91 -10.30
C PRO A 54 -1.94 -1.25 -11.16
N GLY A 55 -1.87 0.06 -11.40
CA GLY A 55 -2.81 0.77 -12.28
C GLY A 55 -4.10 1.27 -11.61
N ALA A 56 -4.30 1.07 -10.31
CA ALA A 56 -5.10 2.03 -9.55
C ALA A 56 -4.30 3.35 -9.54
N ARG A 57 -4.91 4.48 -9.92
CA ARG A 57 -4.27 5.80 -9.92
C ARG A 57 -3.89 6.20 -8.48
N SER A 58 -2.85 5.60 -7.94
CA SER A 58 -2.10 6.09 -6.80
C SER A 58 -0.85 6.77 -7.35
N ALA A 59 -0.39 7.82 -6.68
CA ALA A 59 0.79 8.59 -7.06
C ALA A 59 2.10 7.76 -7.17
N HIS A 60 2.07 6.46 -6.88
CA HIS A 60 3.16 5.51 -7.11
C HIS A 60 3.07 4.74 -8.44
N SER A 61 1.97 4.85 -9.18
CA SER A 61 1.67 4.01 -10.36
C SER A 61 1.94 4.67 -11.71
N ASP A 62 2.01 6.00 -11.78
CA ASP A 62 2.10 6.75 -13.05
C ASP A 62 3.43 6.53 -13.82
N GLY A 63 4.41 5.84 -13.22
CA GLY A 63 5.67 5.45 -13.87
C GLY A 63 5.95 3.93 -13.93
N ALA A 64 5.08 3.06 -13.38
CA ALA A 64 5.43 1.66 -13.13
C ALA A 64 5.11 0.69 -14.29
N ALA A 65 4.16 1.02 -15.17
CA ALA A 65 3.71 0.10 -16.21
C ALA A 65 4.75 -0.09 -17.35
N GLY A 66 5.46 0.97 -17.73
CA GLY A 66 6.51 0.94 -18.76
C GLY A 66 7.70 0.04 -18.41
N PRO A 67 8.32 0.21 -17.21
CA PRO A 67 9.41 -0.64 -16.74
C PRO A 67 9.04 -2.12 -16.63
N VAL A 68 7.80 -2.42 -16.23
CA VAL A 68 7.31 -3.80 -16.09
C VAL A 68 7.21 -4.49 -17.45
N ARG A 69 6.61 -3.85 -18.47
CA ARG A 69 6.52 -4.41 -19.83
C ARG A 69 7.90 -4.64 -20.44
N ALA A 70 8.83 -3.71 -20.27
CA ALA A 70 10.20 -3.85 -20.73
C ALA A 70 10.91 -5.05 -20.06
N ARG A 71 10.72 -5.25 -18.74
CA ARG A 71 11.30 -6.38 -18.01
C ARG A 71 10.75 -7.73 -18.46
N ILE A 72 9.44 -7.83 -18.70
CA ILE A 72 8.80 -9.05 -19.21
C ILE A 72 9.36 -9.39 -20.60
N ALA A 73 9.47 -8.39 -21.48
CA ALA A 73 10.06 -8.56 -22.79
C ALA A 73 11.54 -8.99 -22.73
N GLN A 74 12.32 -8.42 -21.80
CA GLN A 74 13.71 -8.80 -21.58
C GLN A 74 13.85 -10.21 -20.99
N ALA A 75 12.94 -10.64 -20.10
CA ALA A 75 12.99 -11.98 -19.50
C ALA A 75 12.96 -13.09 -20.57
N GLY A 76 12.15 -12.92 -21.62
CA GLY A 76 12.09 -13.85 -22.75
C GLY A 76 13.34 -13.89 -23.66
N ARG A 77 14.29 -12.97 -23.47
CA ARG A 77 15.54 -12.88 -24.27
C ARG A 77 16.80 -13.27 -23.48
N ARG A 78 16.66 -13.70 -22.22
CA ARG A 78 17.82 -13.93 -21.34
C ARG A 78 18.52 -15.26 -21.62
N ARG A 79 19.85 -15.21 -21.63
CA ARG A 79 20.73 -16.39 -21.60
C ARG A 79 20.73 -16.95 -20.17
N GLY A 80 20.31 -18.20 -19.99
CA GLY A 80 20.24 -18.85 -18.68
C GLY A 80 19.48 -20.18 -18.74
N PRO A 81 19.36 -20.90 -17.60
CA PRO A 81 18.57 -22.11 -17.53
C PRO A 81 17.10 -21.87 -17.90
N THR A 82 16.52 -22.79 -18.66
CA THR A 82 15.08 -22.79 -18.96
C THR A 82 14.31 -23.50 -17.85
N VAL A 83 13.00 -23.29 -17.76
CA VAL A 83 12.11 -24.04 -16.84
C VAL A 83 12.32 -25.54 -17.01
N SER A 84 12.29 -26.01 -18.26
CA SER A 84 12.58 -27.39 -18.63
C SER A 84 13.98 -27.88 -18.23
N GLY A 85 14.98 -27.01 -18.27
CA GLY A 85 16.34 -27.32 -17.84
C GLY A 85 16.44 -27.48 -16.32
N GLU A 86 15.78 -26.60 -15.58
CA GLU A 86 15.74 -26.64 -14.12
C GLU A 86 14.93 -27.84 -13.60
N LEU A 87 13.80 -28.20 -14.22
CA LEU A 87 13.06 -29.43 -13.88
C LEU A 87 13.93 -30.68 -14.08
N ARG A 88 14.61 -30.80 -15.22
CA ARG A 88 15.55 -31.92 -15.46
C ARG A 88 16.70 -31.94 -14.47
N ARG A 89 17.18 -30.76 -14.04
CA ARG A 89 18.22 -30.65 -13.02
C ARG A 89 17.71 -31.14 -11.65
N MET A 90 16.48 -30.79 -11.28
CA MET A 90 15.86 -31.26 -10.03
C MET A 90 15.70 -32.79 -10.03
N LEU A 91 15.22 -33.36 -11.15
CA LEU A 91 15.11 -34.82 -11.33
C LEU A 91 16.48 -35.51 -11.17
N ARG A 92 17.52 -35.02 -11.86
CA ARG A 92 18.88 -35.58 -11.74
C ARG A 92 19.46 -35.47 -10.32
N ARG A 93 18.98 -34.52 -9.51
CA ARG A 93 19.41 -34.33 -8.12
C ARG A 93 18.53 -35.08 -7.12
N GLY A 94 17.54 -35.86 -7.57
CA GLY A 94 16.59 -36.55 -6.71
C GLY A 94 15.66 -35.62 -5.92
N GLN A 95 15.52 -34.35 -6.34
CA GLN A 95 14.66 -33.37 -5.65
C GLN A 95 13.19 -33.51 -6.05
N ILE A 96 12.93 -34.17 -7.18
CA ILE A 96 11.62 -34.61 -7.66
C ILE A 96 11.81 -35.99 -8.31
N ASP A 97 10.79 -36.84 -8.25
CA ASP A 97 10.79 -38.12 -8.94
C ASP A 97 10.35 -37.98 -10.42
N THR A 98 10.41 -39.09 -11.16
CA THR A 98 10.07 -39.16 -12.59
C THR A 98 8.59 -38.83 -12.85
N VAL A 99 7.68 -39.27 -11.96
CA VAL A 99 6.23 -39.04 -12.09
C VAL A 99 5.96 -37.55 -11.97
N ARG A 100 6.45 -36.94 -10.89
CA ARG A 100 6.31 -35.52 -10.60
C ARG A 100 6.96 -34.65 -11.67
N HIS A 101 8.13 -35.05 -12.17
CA HIS A 101 8.75 -34.37 -13.32
C HIS A 101 7.84 -34.40 -14.56
N GLY A 102 7.23 -35.55 -14.86
CA GLY A 102 6.28 -35.73 -15.97
C GLY A 102 5.07 -34.82 -15.85
N GLU A 103 4.42 -34.80 -14.68
CA GLU A 103 3.29 -33.91 -14.38
C GLU A 103 3.62 -32.44 -14.56
N LEU A 104 4.71 -31.98 -13.93
CA LEU A 104 5.15 -30.59 -14.00
C LEU A 104 5.45 -30.20 -15.45
N ARG A 105 6.04 -31.12 -16.21
CA ARG A 105 6.34 -30.90 -17.62
C ARG A 105 5.07 -30.77 -18.47
N ALA A 106 4.10 -31.66 -18.26
CA ALA A 106 2.83 -31.65 -18.98
C ALA A 106 2.07 -30.34 -18.77
N VAL A 107 1.96 -29.87 -17.52
CA VAL A 107 1.31 -28.59 -17.19
C VAL A 107 2.01 -27.41 -17.86
N TYR A 108 3.35 -27.38 -17.83
CA TYR A 108 4.11 -26.30 -18.47
C TYR A 108 3.95 -26.30 -19.99
N ASP A 109 3.97 -27.47 -20.63
CA ASP A 109 3.78 -27.58 -22.08
C ASP A 109 2.34 -27.24 -22.50
N ASP A 110 1.31 -27.63 -21.73
CA ASP A 110 -0.07 -27.22 -21.97
C ASP A 110 -0.24 -25.70 -21.87
N ALA A 111 0.37 -25.06 -20.87
CA ALA A 111 0.33 -23.62 -20.74
C ALA A 111 0.99 -22.91 -21.93
N ARG A 112 2.15 -23.41 -22.40
CA ARG A 112 2.82 -22.88 -23.60
C ARG A 112 1.97 -23.08 -24.86
N SER A 113 1.38 -24.25 -25.05
CA SER A 113 0.49 -24.55 -26.18
C SER A 113 -0.73 -23.63 -26.17
N THR A 114 -1.37 -23.49 -25.01
CA THR A 114 -2.51 -22.58 -24.79
C THR A 114 -2.14 -21.14 -25.10
N ALA A 115 -0.98 -20.66 -24.64
CA ALA A 115 -0.52 -19.31 -24.89
C ALA A 115 -0.27 -19.00 -26.38
N ARG A 116 0.05 -20.00 -27.20
CA ARG A 116 0.18 -19.85 -28.66
C ARG A 116 -1.18 -19.81 -29.35
N ARG A 117 -2.16 -20.56 -28.86
CA ARG A 117 -3.52 -20.63 -29.42
C ARG A 117 -4.36 -19.40 -29.07
N LEU A 118 -4.20 -18.88 -27.85
CA LEU A 118 -4.94 -17.71 -27.38
C LEU A 118 -4.50 -16.43 -28.13
N ARG A 119 -5.49 -15.72 -28.66
CA ARG A 119 -5.32 -14.44 -29.37
C ARG A 119 -5.57 -13.24 -28.44
N GLY A 120 -5.15 -12.06 -28.91
CA GLY A 120 -5.41 -10.79 -28.23
C GLY A 120 -4.89 -10.74 -26.79
N ARG A 121 -5.65 -10.07 -25.91
CA ARG A 121 -5.27 -9.82 -24.51
C ARG A 121 -5.05 -11.11 -23.72
N ARG A 122 -5.92 -12.11 -23.87
CA ARG A 122 -5.80 -13.41 -23.17
C ARG A 122 -4.44 -14.08 -23.43
N GLY A 123 -4.01 -14.12 -24.69
CA GLY A 123 -2.70 -14.66 -25.05
C GLY A 123 -1.53 -13.84 -24.50
N LEU A 124 -1.66 -12.51 -24.46
CA LEU A 124 -0.62 -11.63 -23.89
C LEU A 124 -0.45 -11.84 -22.38
N GLU A 125 -1.54 -12.02 -21.64
CA GLU A 125 -1.49 -12.27 -20.19
C GLU A 125 -0.78 -13.58 -19.86
N LEU A 126 -1.15 -14.68 -20.55
CA LEU A 126 -0.52 -15.98 -20.32
C LEU A 126 0.96 -16.00 -20.77
N ARG A 127 1.30 -15.33 -21.87
CA ARG A 127 2.71 -15.14 -22.27
C ARG A 127 3.50 -14.31 -21.27
N GLY A 128 2.88 -13.28 -20.69
CA GLY A 128 3.47 -12.47 -19.62
C GLY A 128 3.81 -13.31 -18.39
N LEU A 129 2.89 -14.19 -17.96
CA LEU A 129 3.13 -15.13 -16.88
C LEU A 129 4.27 -16.12 -17.20
N LEU A 130 4.27 -16.71 -18.40
CA LEU A 130 5.33 -17.63 -18.83
C LEU A 130 6.70 -16.94 -18.84
N ALA A 131 6.78 -15.69 -19.29
CA ALA A 131 8.03 -14.92 -19.28
C ALA A 131 8.52 -14.62 -17.85
N ILE A 132 7.63 -14.43 -16.89
CA ILE A 132 8.01 -14.32 -15.47
C ILE A 132 8.62 -15.64 -14.98
N LEU A 133 7.95 -16.76 -15.24
CA LEU A 133 8.41 -18.10 -14.84
C LEU A 133 9.77 -18.44 -15.49
N ASP A 134 9.93 -18.14 -16.78
CA ASP A 134 11.20 -18.28 -17.51
C ASP A 134 12.29 -17.41 -16.87
N GLY A 135 11.95 -16.17 -16.47
CA GLY A 135 12.87 -15.30 -15.74
C GLY A 135 13.29 -15.86 -14.38
N ILE A 136 12.37 -16.47 -13.63
CA ILE A 136 12.67 -17.14 -12.35
C ILE A 136 13.66 -18.30 -12.59
N ALA A 137 13.41 -19.13 -13.59
CA ALA A 137 14.31 -20.22 -13.97
C ALA A 137 15.68 -19.71 -14.43
N SER A 138 15.72 -18.65 -15.25
CA SER A 138 16.97 -18.09 -15.78
C SER A 138 17.89 -17.55 -14.69
N ARG A 139 17.32 -17.12 -13.55
CA ARG A 139 18.04 -16.65 -12.36
C ARG A 139 18.35 -17.77 -11.36
N ARG A 140 18.07 -19.04 -11.69
CA ARG A 140 18.16 -20.20 -10.79
C ARG A 140 17.33 -20.04 -9.51
N GLN A 141 16.22 -19.29 -9.62
CA GLN A 141 15.27 -19.09 -8.54
C GLN A 141 14.10 -20.07 -8.61
N LEU A 142 14.04 -20.95 -9.61
CA LEU A 142 13.10 -22.06 -9.62
C LEU A 142 13.64 -23.15 -8.69
N THR A 143 13.05 -23.27 -7.49
CA THR A 143 13.44 -24.22 -6.45
C THR A 143 12.32 -25.25 -6.22
N PRO A 144 12.61 -26.42 -5.62
CA PRO A 144 11.57 -27.41 -5.30
C PRO A 144 10.40 -26.81 -4.49
N SER A 145 10.72 -26.01 -3.47
CA SER A 145 9.73 -25.34 -2.63
C SER A 145 8.84 -24.33 -3.37
N ARG A 146 9.26 -23.82 -4.54
CA ARG A 146 8.44 -22.91 -5.37
C ARG A 146 7.59 -23.62 -6.42
N LEU A 147 7.76 -24.93 -6.62
CA LEU A 147 7.00 -25.67 -7.65
C LEU A 147 5.50 -25.59 -7.39
N THR A 148 5.05 -25.86 -6.16
CA THR A 148 3.61 -25.86 -5.81
C THR A 148 2.91 -24.54 -6.12
N PRO A 149 3.34 -23.37 -5.57
CA PRO A 149 2.64 -22.12 -5.85
C PRO A 149 2.76 -21.65 -7.32
N LEU A 150 3.89 -21.91 -7.99
CA LEU A 150 4.07 -21.50 -9.38
C LEU A 150 3.23 -22.35 -10.36
N TRP A 151 3.15 -23.66 -10.15
CA TRP A 151 2.34 -24.54 -11.00
C TRP A 151 0.86 -24.33 -10.80
N LEU A 152 0.42 -24.19 -9.54
CA LEU A 152 -0.97 -23.82 -9.26
C LEU A 152 -1.32 -22.49 -9.94
N THR A 153 -0.42 -21.51 -9.90
CA THR A 153 -0.61 -20.24 -10.63
C THR A 153 -0.75 -20.45 -12.13
N LEU A 154 0.09 -21.30 -12.71
CA LEU A 154 0.05 -21.59 -14.15
C LEU A 154 -1.27 -22.26 -14.57
N GLU A 155 -1.71 -23.28 -13.83
CA GLU A 155 -2.97 -24.01 -14.06
C GLU A 155 -4.18 -23.10 -13.98
N ARG A 156 -4.26 -22.26 -12.93
CA ARG A 156 -5.37 -21.31 -12.76
C ARG A 156 -5.40 -20.27 -13.88
N ASN A 157 -4.24 -19.83 -14.38
CA ASN A 157 -4.19 -18.94 -15.53
C ASN A 157 -4.65 -19.65 -16.82
N VAL A 158 -4.22 -20.88 -17.07
CA VAL A 158 -4.68 -21.65 -18.24
C VAL A 158 -6.20 -21.80 -18.20
N ARG A 159 -6.77 -22.18 -17.05
CA ARG A 159 -8.23 -22.33 -16.88
C ARG A 159 -8.95 -21.01 -17.12
N TRP A 160 -8.54 -19.93 -16.45
CA TRP A 160 -9.21 -18.63 -16.58
C TRP A 160 -9.12 -18.05 -17.99
N TRP A 161 -7.94 -18.07 -18.62
CA TRP A 161 -7.77 -17.41 -19.92
C TRP A 161 -8.45 -18.16 -21.06
N ARG A 162 -8.85 -19.42 -20.88
CA ARG A 162 -9.69 -20.15 -21.84
C ARG A 162 -11.14 -19.67 -21.82
N THR A 163 -11.75 -19.48 -20.65
CA THR A 163 -13.22 -19.29 -20.53
C THR A 163 -13.63 -18.02 -19.78
N GLY A 164 -12.94 -17.63 -18.71
CA GLY A 164 -13.32 -16.50 -17.85
C GLY A 164 -13.26 -15.14 -18.56
N PRO A 165 -14.03 -14.13 -18.13
CA PRO A 165 -14.05 -12.80 -18.74
C PRO A 165 -12.72 -12.06 -18.52
N LEU A 166 -12.53 -10.93 -19.21
CA LEU A 166 -11.37 -10.07 -18.99
C LEU A 166 -11.52 -9.28 -17.68
N PRO A 167 -10.69 -9.54 -16.65
CA PRO A 167 -10.79 -8.82 -15.39
C PRO A 167 -10.26 -7.36 -15.50
N SER A 168 -10.78 -6.46 -14.67
CA SER A 168 -10.20 -5.14 -14.44
C SER A 168 -8.96 -5.23 -13.56
N SER A 169 -8.04 -4.25 -13.65
CA SER A 169 -6.80 -4.30 -12.86
C SER A 169 -7.07 -4.47 -11.37
N GLY A 170 -6.42 -5.45 -10.74
CA GLY A 170 -6.61 -5.77 -9.32
C GLY A 170 -7.87 -6.54 -8.97
N GLN A 171 -8.71 -6.87 -9.97
CA GLN A 171 -9.88 -7.69 -9.75
C GLN A 171 -9.48 -9.00 -9.10
N ARG A 172 -10.14 -9.32 -7.99
CA ARG A 172 -10.01 -10.59 -7.31
C ARG A 172 -10.84 -11.64 -8.04
N VAL A 173 -10.26 -12.82 -8.20
CA VAL A 173 -10.93 -13.99 -8.76
C VAL A 173 -10.71 -15.21 -7.87
N GLN A 174 -11.63 -16.16 -7.96
CA GLN A 174 -11.65 -17.43 -7.23
C GLN A 174 -12.08 -18.53 -8.21
N PHE A 175 -11.79 -19.77 -7.86
CA PHE A 175 -12.25 -20.95 -8.58
C PHE A 175 -13.17 -21.73 -7.65
N GLU A 176 -14.27 -22.24 -8.20
CA GLU A 176 -15.20 -23.10 -7.45
C GLU A 176 -14.44 -24.24 -6.77
N GLY A 177 -14.87 -24.57 -5.55
CA GLY A 177 -14.23 -25.57 -4.69
C GLY A 177 -12.96 -25.10 -3.97
N SER A 178 -12.49 -23.85 -4.15
CA SER A 178 -11.29 -23.33 -3.46
C SER A 178 -11.58 -22.05 -2.68
N GLN A 179 -10.91 -21.81 -1.55
CA GLN A 179 -10.96 -20.54 -0.80
C GLN A 179 -9.90 -19.53 -1.25
N LEU A 180 -8.96 -19.95 -2.09
CA LEU A 180 -7.85 -19.10 -2.53
C LEU A 180 -8.31 -17.94 -3.40
N LEU A 181 -7.84 -16.75 -3.04
CA LEU A 181 -7.98 -15.53 -3.82
C LEU A 181 -6.79 -15.32 -4.75
N TRP A 182 -7.12 -15.02 -6.00
CA TRP A 182 -6.20 -14.65 -7.05
C TRP A 182 -6.42 -13.19 -7.41
N GLN A 183 -5.35 -12.48 -7.74
CA GLN A 183 -5.44 -11.08 -8.18
C GLN A 183 -4.94 -10.96 -9.61
N TYR A 184 -5.73 -10.28 -10.44
CA TYR A 184 -5.29 -9.94 -11.79
C TYR A 184 -4.28 -8.79 -11.78
N VAL A 185 -3.14 -9.05 -12.42
CA VAL A 185 -2.06 -8.08 -12.63
C VAL A 185 -1.89 -7.89 -14.15
N PRO A 186 -2.26 -6.73 -14.72
CA PRO A 186 -2.20 -6.52 -16.16
C PRO A 186 -0.83 -6.78 -16.78
N GLY A 187 -0.82 -7.55 -17.87
CA GLY A 187 0.38 -8.00 -18.58
C GLY A 187 1.14 -9.13 -17.90
N GLN A 188 0.68 -9.63 -16.75
CA GLN A 188 1.36 -10.65 -15.94
C GLN A 188 0.45 -11.82 -15.57
N GLY A 189 -0.85 -11.78 -15.91
CA GLY A 189 -1.80 -12.82 -15.55
C GLY A 189 -2.40 -12.70 -14.14
N LEU A 190 -3.03 -13.78 -13.69
CA LEU A 190 -3.54 -13.95 -12.33
C LEU A 190 -2.42 -14.46 -11.41
N HIS A 191 -2.37 -13.97 -10.17
CA HIS A 191 -1.39 -14.41 -9.18
C HIS A 191 -2.07 -14.73 -7.87
N VAL A 192 -1.65 -15.80 -7.20
CA VAL A 192 -2.02 -16.01 -5.80
C VAL A 192 -1.49 -14.80 -5.00
N HIS A 193 -2.35 -14.18 -4.20
CA HIS A 193 -2.04 -12.90 -3.56
C HIS A 193 -1.91 -13.09 -2.04
N PRO A 194 -0.68 -13.21 -1.48
CA PRO A 194 -0.46 -13.48 -0.06
C PRO A 194 -1.29 -12.59 0.89
N LEU A 195 -1.23 -11.26 0.76
CA LEU A 195 -1.96 -10.38 1.68
C LEU A 195 -3.47 -10.58 1.62
N ALA A 196 -4.03 -10.84 0.44
CA ALA A 196 -5.48 -10.98 0.28
C ALA A 196 -5.95 -12.29 0.91
N ASN A 197 -5.22 -13.37 0.69
CA ASN A 197 -5.53 -14.68 1.25
C ASN A 197 -5.44 -14.70 2.78
N PHE A 198 -4.35 -14.20 3.35
CA PHE A 198 -4.21 -14.18 4.82
C PHE A 198 -5.10 -13.12 5.48
N GLY A 199 -5.42 -12.03 4.77
CA GLY A 199 -6.46 -11.09 5.18
C GLY A 199 -7.84 -11.75 5.25
N ARG A 200 -8.19 -12.59 4.27
CA ARG A 200 -9.43 -13.39 4.27
C ARG A 200 -9.44 -14.43 5.38
N LEU A 201 -8.33 -15.13 5.62
CA LEU A 201 -8.20 -16.08 6.72
C LEU A 201 -8.41 -15.40 8.09
N ASN A 202 -7.86 -14.20 8.29
CA ASN A 202 -8.17 -13.36 9.45
C ASN A 202 -9.66 -12.95 9.49
N GLY A 203 -10.27 -12.66 8.34
CA GLY A 203 -11.71 -12.38 8.23
C GLY A 203 -12.58 -13.58 8.64
N PHE A 204 -12.22 -14.80 8.24
CA PHE A 204 -12.88 -16.03 8.71
C PHE A 204 -12.76 -16.18 10.23
N TRP A 205 -11.57 -15.90 10.78
CA TRP A 205 -11.40 -15.87 12.23
C TRP A 205 -12.29 -14.78 12.88
N LEU A 206 -12.33 -13.55 12.38
CA LEU A 206 -13.23 -12.54 12.98
C LEU A 206 -14.71 -12.91 12.89
N GLY A 207 -15.12 -13.59 11.80
CA GLY A 207 -16.50 -14.01 11.62
C GLY A 207 -16.94 -15.20 12.47
N GLY A 208 -16.05 -15.82 13.26
CA GLY A 208 -16.41 -16.83 14.25
C GLY A 208 -16.81 -18.20 13.67
N ARG A 209 -17.71 -18.90 14.37
CA ARG A 209 -18.04 -20.31 14.08
C ARG A 209 -18.57 -20.56 12.66
N ARG A 210 -19.28 -19.59 12.06
CA ARG A 210 -19.86 -19.72 10.72
C ARG A 210 -18.85 -19.96 9.60
N TYR A 211 -17.58 -19.61 9.81
CA TYR A 211 -16.52 -19.81 8.82
C TYR A 211 -15.54 -20.91 9.23
N ARG A 212 -15.88 -21.78 10.18
CA ARG A 212 -14.95 -22.81 10.67
C ARG A 212 -14.47 -23.73 9.55
N GLU A 213 -15.38 -24.20 8.70
CA GLU A 213 -15.05 -25.08 7.57
C GLU A 213 -14.22 -24.37 6.50
N ALA A 214 -14.66 -23.18 6.08
CA ALA A 214 -13.90 -22.36 5.13
C ALA A 214 -12.50 -21.99 5.65
N MET A 215 -12.35 -21.76 6.95
CA MET A 215 -11.07 -21.50 7.60
C MET A 215 -10.17 -22.74 7.61
N ALA A 216 -10.73 -23.94 7.86
CA ALA A 216 -9.98 -25.20 7.79
C ALA A 216 -9.51 -25.47 6.37
N GLN A 217 -10.41 -25.39 5.39
CA GLN A 217 -10.09 -25.55 3.98
C GLN A 217 -9.01 -24.55 3.52
N MET A 218 -9.17 -23.27 3.87
CA MET A 218 -8.20 -22.24 3.48
C MET A 218 -6.82 -22.47 4.15
N LEU A 219 -6.78 -22.99 5.37
CA LEU A 219 -5.53 -23.36 6.03
C LEU A 219 -4.83 -24.49 5.27
N ASP A 220 -5.57 -25.54 4.88
CA ASP A 220 -5.06 -26.67 4.10
C ASP A 220 -4.58 -26.24 2.70
N GLU A 221 -5.22 -25.25 2.10
CA GLU A 221 -4.80 -24.70 0.81
C GLU A 221 -3.56 -23.79 0.92
N LEU A 222 -3.39 -23.05 2.03
CA LEU A 222 -2.31 -22.07 2.18
C LEU A 222 -0.99 -22.65 2.69
N LEU A 223 -1.03 -23.67 3.56
CA LEU A 223 0.18 -24.28 4.13
C LEU A 223 1.10 -24.86 3.04
N PRO A 224 0.62 -25.57 2.00
CA PRO A 224 1.46 -26.09 0.91
C PRO A 224 2.05 -25.00 0.00
N LEU A 225 1.56 -23.77 0.05
CA LEU A 225 2.06 -22.65 -0.78
C LEU A 225 3.28 -21.94 -0.18
N ARG A 226 3.69 -22.33 1.04
CA ARG A 226 4.90 -21.81 1.68
C ARG A 226 6.14 -22.20 0.88
N VAL A 227 7.12 -21.31 0.84
CA VAL A 227 8.39 -21.56 0.15
C VAL A 227 9.57 -21.32 1.08
N GLU A 228 10.68 -22.01 0.84
CA GLU A 228 11.92 -21.78 1.60
C GLU A 228 12.52 -20.42 1.23
N ARG A 229 12.77 -19.59 2.24
CA ARG A 229 13.36 -18.27 2.06
C ARG A 229 13.98 -17.76 3.34
N ALA A 230 15.11 -17.07 3.23
CA ALA A 230 15.79 -16.43 4.36
C ALA A 230 16.13 -17.38 5.53
N GLY A 231 16.34 -18.68 5.24
CA GLY A 231 16.58 -19.71 6.27
C GLY A 231 15.32 -20.24 6.95
N GLY A 232 14.12 -19.81 6.54
CA GLY A 232 12.84 -20.28 7.04
C GLY A 232 11.80 -20.37 5.91
N VAL A 233 10.57 -19.92 6.16
CA VAL A 233 9.48 -19.98 5.17
C VAL A 233 8.83 -18.62 4.87
N ALA A 234 8.31 -18.47 3.66
CA ALA A 234 7.62 -17.27 3.22
C ALA A 234 6.44 -17.56 2.27
N TRP A 235 5.58 -16.56 2.09
CA TRP A 235 4.62 -16.50 0.98
C TRP A 235 5.01 -15.36 0.05
N GLU A 236 5.45 -15.70 -1.16
CA GLU A 236 6.04 -14.77 -2.12
C GLU A 236 4.99 -14.17 -3.07
N TYR A 237 5.30 -12.98 -3.57
CA TYR A 237 4.64 -12.39 -4.72
C TYR A 237 5.38 -12.80 -6.00
N TYR A 238 4.65 -13.38 -6.95
CA TYR A 238 5.19 -13.88 -8.21
C TYR A 238 4.98 -12.93 -9.41
N PHE A 239 4.74 -11.64 -9.16
CA PHE A 239 4.66 -10.60 -10.20
C PHE A 239 5.63 -9.46 -9.93
N HIS A 240 6.00 -8.71 -10.97
CA HIS A 240 6.79 -7.48 -10.85
C HIS A 240 5.93 -6.32 -10.34
N PHE A 241 6.45 -5.56 -9.39
CA PHE A 241 5.78 -4.38 -8.82
C PHE A 241 6.78 -3.26 -8.49
N GLY A 242 6.68 -2.12 -9.16
CA GLY A 242 7.64 -1.03 -8.97
C GLY A 242 9.08 -1.52 -9.21
N PRO A 243 10.03 -1.36 -8.27
CA PRO A 243 11.36 -1.94 -8.38
C PRO A 243 11.44 -3.42 -7.97
N SER A 244 10.39 -4.00 -7.37
CA SER A 244 10.38 -5.39 -6.93
C SER A 244 10.25 -6.36 -8.10
N VAL A 245 11.20 -7.28 -8.20
CA VAL A 245 11.27 -8.32 -9.24
C VAL A 245 10.81 -9.63 -8.65
N ALA A 246 9.87 -10.32 -9.30
CA ALA A 246 9.40 -11.63 -8.87
C ALA A 246 10.54 -12.67 -8.76
N PRO A 247 10.61 -13.50 -7.71
CA PRO A 247 9.76 -13.46 -6.53
C PRO A 247 10.28 -12.49 -5.46
N TRP A 248 9.38 -11.79 -4.78
CA TRP A 248 9.69 -10.89 -3.65
C TRP A 248 8.73 -11.11 -2.49
N VAL A 249 9.06 -10.59 -1.30
CA VAL A 249 8.27 -10.72 -0.07
C VAL A 249 7.90 -9.36 0.50
N SER A 250 6.89 -9.35 1.36
CA SER A 250 6.36 -8.17 2.01
C SER A 250 6.25 -8.41 3.51
N GLY A 251 6.76 -7.49 4.34
CA GLY A 251 6.62 -7.57 5.79
C GLY A 251 5.15 -7.55 6.21
N MET A 252 4.33 -6.74 5.54
CA MET A 252 2.89 -6.68 5.80
C MET A 252 2.20 -8.00 5.50
N ALA A 253 2.48 -8.59 4.33
CA ALA A 253 1.88 -9.88 3.96
C ALA A 253 2.38 -11.02 4.86
N GLN A 254 3.69 -11.06 5.16
CA GLN A 254 4.27 -12.06 6.05
C GLN A 254 3.68 -11.94 7.46
N GLY A 255 3.65 -10.74 8.05
CA GLY A 255 3.10 -10.52 9.40
C GLY A 255 1.62 -10.87 9.48
N THR A 256 0.86 -10.53 8.44
CA THR A 256 -0.54 -10.94 8.29
C THR A 256 -0.68 -12.46 8.19
N ALA A 257 0.22 -13.14 7.48
CA ALA A 257 0.23 -14.59 7.37
C ALA A 257 0.46 -15.25 8.72
N LEU A 258 1.51 -14.85 9.44
CA LEU A 258 1.81 -15.43 10.76
C LEU A 258 0.66 -15.20 11.74
N GLN A 259 0.10 -13.99 11.76
CA GLN A 259 -1.09 -13.67 12.55
C GLN A 259 -2.27 -14.59 12.24
N ALA A 260 -2.62 -14.72 10.95
CA ALA A 260 -3.78 -15.48 10.51
C ALA A 260 -3.61 -16.98 10.79
N LEU A 261 -2.40 -17.52 10.57
CA LEU A 261 -2.06 -18.91 10.84
C LEU A 261 -2.14 -19.23 12.34
N THR A 262 -1.55 -18.39 13.20
CA THR A 262 -1.63 -18.56 14.66
C THR A 262 -3.08 -18.53 15.17
N ARG A 263 -3.88 -17.58 14.66
CA ARG A 263 -5.30 -17.46 15.02
C ARG A 263 -6.14 -18.64 14.54
N ALA A 264 -5.97 -19.03 13.28
CA ALA A 264 -6.72 -20.13 12.68
C ALA A 264 -6.35 -21.47 13.35
N SER A 265 -5.06 -21.73 13.56
CA SER A 265 -4.59 -22.98 14.17
C SER A 265 -5.11 -23.14 15.59
N GLN A 266 -5.07 -22.09 16.41
CA GLN A 266 -5.62 -22.15 17.76
C GLN A 266 -7.12 -22.46 17.75
N ARG A 267 -7.90 -21.79 16.88
CA ARG A 267 -9.35 -22.03 16.80
C ARG A 267 -9.70 -23.43 16.26
N LEU A 268 -8.89 -23.95 15.35
CA LEU A 268 -9.08 -25.27 14.77
C LEU A 268 -8.47 -26.39 15.62
N ALA A 269 -7.82 -26.07 16.74
CA ALA A 269 -7.05 -27.01 17.55
C ALA A 269 -5.91 -27.71 16.76
N ARG A 270 -5.26 -26.98 15.85
CA ARG A 270 -4.14 -27.42 14.99
C ARG A 270 -2.82 -26.71 15.32
N SER A 271 -2.68 -26.18 16.54
CA SER A 271 -1.49 -25.40 16.93
C SER A 271 -0.20 -26.20 16.81
N VAL A 272 -0.19 -27.49 17.15
CA VAL A 272 1.00 -28.37 17.08
C VAL A 272 1.52 -28.48 15.64
N GLU A 273 0.63 -28.62 14.67
CA GLU A 273 0.97 -28.72 13.25
C GLU A 273 1.50 -27.39 12.69
N VAL A 274 0.88 -26.28 13.07
CA VAL A 274 1.11 -24.97 12.44
C VAL A 274 2.23 -24.17 13.13
N ALA A 275 2.49 -24.41 14.42
CA ALA A 275 3.50 -23.66 15.17
C ALA A 275 4.90 -23.70 14.53
N PRO A 276 5.44 -24.83 14.06
CA PRO A 276 6.73 -24.86 13.37
C PRO A 276 6.77 -23.99 12.11
N VAL A 277 5.65 -23.89 11.38
CA VAL A 277 5.53 -23.05 10.18
C VAL A 277 5.55 -21.57 10.56
N VAL A 278 4.84 -21.18 11.63
CA VAL A 278 4.83 -19.82 12.14
C VAL A 278 6.24 -19.41 12.62
N GLN A 279 6.91 -20.28 13.37
CA GLN A 279 8.27 -20.06 13.88
C GLN A 279 9.30 -19.92 12.75
N ALA A 280 9.23 -20.80 11.74
CA ALA A 280 10.07 -20.69 10.55
C ALA A 280 9.77 -19.42 9.74
N GLY A 281 8.53 -18.94 9.78
CA GLY A 281 8.10 -17.73 9.09
C GLY A 281 8.69 -16.43 9.66
N LEU A 282 9.18 -16.44 10.90
CA LEU A 282 9.85 -15.29 11.52
C LEU A 282 11.19 -14.95 10.84
N ALA A 283 11.83 -15.91 10.18
CA ALA A 283 13.14 -15.74 9.53
C ALA A 283 13.16 -14.60 8.49
N VAL A 284 12.03 -14.35 7.83
CA VAL A 284 11.87 -13.24 6.88
C VAL A 284 12.07 -11.87 7.56
N PHE A 285 11.67 -11.73 8.83
CA PHE A 285 11.84 -10.50 9.61
C PHE A 285 13.23 -10.37 10.24
N GLU A 286 14.02 -11.43 10.25
CA GLU A 286 15.39 -11.44 10.77
C GLU A 286 16.41 -11.08 9.68
N ALA A 287 16.13 -11.47 8.44
CA ALA A 287 17.03 -11.30 7.30
C ALA A 287 16.88 -9.94 6.59
N PRO A 288 17.97 -9.40 6.00
CA PRO A 288 17.93 -8.20 5.17
C PRO A 288 17.29 -8.47 3.80
N PRO A 289 16.78 -7.43 3.12
CA PRO A 289 16.38 -7.53 1.72
C PRO A 289 17.58 -7.89 0.81
N PRO A 290 17.35 -8.57 -0.33
CA PRO A 290 16.03 -8.92 -0.86
C PRO A 290 15.43 -10.16 -0.19
N ALA A 291 16.21 -11.00 0.49
CA ALA A 291 15.77 -12.28 1.06
C ALA A 291 14.74 -12.12 2.18
N GLY A 292 14.96 -11.19 3.11
CA GLY A 292 14.00 -10.81 4.14
C GLY A 292 13.47 -9.39 3.95
N VAL A 293 12.98 -8.79 5.03
CA VAL A 293 12.35 -7.46 5.04
C VAL A 293 12.96 -6.49 6.05
N ARG A 294 14.03 -6.90 6.75
CA ARG A 294 14.61 -6.13 7.86
C ARG A 294 15.57 -5.05 7.37
N VAL A 295 15.31 -3.80 7.74
CA VAL A 295 16.22 -2.67 7.48
C VAL A 295 16.47 -1.90 8.78
N ARG A 296 17.73 -1.53 9.04
CA ARG A 296 18.09 -0.77 10.25
C ARG A 296 17.37 0.58 10.31
N SER A 297 16.82 0.93 11.47
CA SER A 297 16.21 2.23 11.74
C SER A 297 16.53 2.69 13.17
N GLY A 298 17.60 3.48 13.30
CA GLY A 298 18.14 3.85 14.62
C GLY A 298 18.63 2.63 15.39
N ARG A 299 18.14 2.46 16.63
CA ARG A 299 18.38 1.28 17.47
C ARG A 299 17.41 0.11 17.18
N GLY A 300 16.39 0.32 16.34
CA GLY A 300 15.41 -0.68 15.96
C GLY A 300 15.53 -1.12 14.50
N ALA A 301 14.49 -1.78 14.00
CA ALA A 301 14.40 -2.22 12.61
C ALA A 301 13.04 -1.89 11.98
N HIS A 302 13.07 -1.36 10.77
CA HIS A 302 11.89 -1.24 9.90
C HIS A 302 11.68 -2.57 9.17
N TYR A 303 10.41 -2.96 8.99
CA TYR A 303 10.01 -4.11 8.20
C TYR A 303 9.35 -3.66 6.90
N LEU A 304 10.06 -3.85 5.79
CA LEU A 304 9.69 -3.33 4.48
C LEU A 304 8.36 -3.88 3.99
N LEU A 305 7.51 -3.00 3.46
CA LEU A 305 6.34 -3.42 2.67
C LEU A 305 6.77 -4.14 1.39
N TYR A 306 7.89 -3.73 0.77
CA TYR A 306 8.40 -4.30 -0.47
C TYR A 306 9.88 -4.67 -0.31
N SER A 307 10.23 -5.96 -0.31
CA SER A 307 11.64 -6.39 -0.16
C SER A 307 12.54 -6.00 -1.33
N GLY A 308 11.96 -5.74 -2.51
CA GLY A 308 12.68 -5.22 -3.67
C GLY A 308 12.91 -3.70 -3.62
N ASP A 309 12.47 -3.04 -2.56
CA ASP A 309 12.57 -1.60 -2.39
C ASP A 309 13.07 -1.19 -0.99
N PRO A 310 14.35 -1.42 -0.64
CA PRO A 310 14.87 -1.12 0.69
C PRO A 310 14.90 0.37 1.05
N GLY A 311 14.77 1.25 0.05
CA GLY A 311 14.75 2.69 0.25
C GLY A 311 13.36 3.25 0.55
N LEU A 312 12.28 2.51 0.28
CA LEU A 312 10.91 2.98 0.48
C LEU A 312 10.33 2.40 1.78
N ARG A 313 10.22 3.24 2.80
CA ARG A 313 9.69 2.86 4.12
C ARG A 313 8.23 3.27 4.21
N VAL A 314 7.30 2.33 4.01
CA VAL A 314 5.85 2.59 4.05
C VAL A 314 5.31 2.36 5.45
N LEU A 315 4.70 3.39 6.04
CA LEU A 315 4.29 3.39 7.44
C LEU A 315 3.12 2.42 7.70
N ASN A 316 2.08 2.42 6.86
CA ASN A 316 0.95 1.48 7.00
C ASN A 316 1.42 0.02 7.01
N GLY A 317 2.28 -0.34 6.06
CA GLY A 317 2.81 -1.70 5.95
C GLY A 317 3.67 -2.09 7.14
N PHE A 318 4.44 -1.14 7.67
CA PHE A 318 5.27 -1.38 8.85
C PHE A 318 4.42 -1.60 10.11
N VAL A 319 3.44 -0.73 10.39
CA VAL A 319 2.55 -0.87 11.56
C VAL A 319 1.76 -2.19 11.49
N GLN A 320 1.25 -2.57 10.32
CA GLN A 320 0.56 -3.86 10.15
C GLN A 320 1.50 -5.06 10.37
N SER A 321 2.77 -4.95 9.97
CA SER A 321 3.77 -6.00 10.25
C SER A 321 3.95 -6.21 11.75
N LEU A 322 4.00 -5.11 12.53
CA LEU A 322 4.10 -5.15 13.99
C LEU A 322 2.85 -5.74 14.64
N ALA A 323 1.66 -5.42 14.14
CA ALA A 323 0.42 -6.05 14.61
C ALA A 323 0.44 -7.57 14.42
N GLY A 324 1.05 -8.05 13.33
CA GLY A 324 1.26 -9.47 13.10
C GLY A 324 2.23 -10.11 14.10
N LEU A 325 3.43 -9.55 14.22
CA LEU A 325 4.48 -10.04 15.14
C LEU A 325 4.03 -10.04 16.59
N GLN A 326 3.34 -8.98 17.03
CA GLN A 326 2.78 -8.88 18.37
C GLN A 326 1.73 -9.95 18.64
N THR A 327 0.90 -10.30 17.64
CA THR A 327 -0.06 -11.41 17.79
C THR A 327 0.63 -12.74 18.00
N VAL A 328 1.70 -13.00 17.24
CA VAL A 328 2.48 -14.23 17.41
C VAL A 328 3.11 -14.24 18.81
N ALA A 329 3.76 -13.14 19.21
CA ALA A 329 4.38 -13.02 20.52
C ALA A 329 3.39 -13.29 21.67
N GLU A 330 2.21 -12.66 21.64
CA GLU A 330 1.17 -12.84 22.66
C GLU A 330 0.62 -14.27 22.70
N MET A 331 0.32 -14.85 21.54
CA MET A 331 -0.43 -16.10 21.47
C MET A 331 0.45 -17.35 21.58
N THR A 332 1.75 -17.25 21.28
CA THR A 332 2.66 -18.39 21.28
C THR A 332 3.79 -18.27 22.30
N ALA A 333 3.93 -17.13 22.98
CA ALA A 333 5.05 -16.83 23.86
C ALA A 333 6.44 -17.04 23.21
N ASP A 334 6.54 -16.85 21.87
CA ASP A 334 7.79 -17.02 21.15
C ASP A 334 8.72 -15.81 21.40
N PRO A 335 9.92 -16.02 22.01
CA PRO A 335 10.82 -14.92 22.34
C PRO A 335 11.41 -14.22 21.10
N ARG A 336 11.50 -14.91 19.95
CA ARG A 336 11.92 -14.29 18.68
C ARG A 336 10.86 -13.32 18.20
N ALA A 337 9.58 -13.72 18.23
CA ALA A 337 8.47 -12.84 17.85
C ALA A 337 8.41 -11.60 18.75
N GLN A 338 8.58 -11.78 20.07
CA GLN A 338 8.65 -10.68 21.03
C GLN A 338 9.82 -9.74 20.71
N THR A 339 11.01 -10.28 20.46
CA THR A 339 12.20 -9.49 20.13
C THR A 339 12.03 -8.69 18.84
N LEU A 340 11.45 -9.30 17.80
CA LEU A 340 11.16 -8.64 16.53
C LEU A 340 10.12 -7.53 16.73
N TYR A 341 9.05 -7.80 17.47
CA TYR A 341 8.05 -6.79 17.79
C TYR A 341 8.67 -5.59 18.53
N GLU A 342 9.42 -5.79 19.61
CA GLU A 342 10.03 -4.69 20.38
C GLU A 342 11.07 -3.91 19.57
N THR A 343 11.90 -4.63 18.80
CA THR A 343 12.87 -4.01 17.87
C THR A 343 12.17 -3.13 16.83
N GLY A 344 11.04 -3.59 16.32
CA GLY A 344 10.20 -2.86 15.39
C GLY A 344 9.50 -1.66 16.03
N ARG A 345 8.93 -1.83 17.22
CA ARG A 345 8.28 -0.77 18.01
C ARG A 345 9.24 0.38 18.33
N ALA A 346 10.48 0.07 18.70
CA ALA A 346 11.53 1.07 18.91
C ALA A 346 11.86 1.88 17.65
N ALA A 347 11.85 1.25 16.47
CA ALA A 347 11.99 1.96 15.19
C ALA A 347 10.75 2.81 14.87
N LEU A 348 9.56 2.27 15.13
CA LEU A 348 8.30 2.94 14.85
C LEU A 348 8.17 4.27 15.60
N ALA A 349 8.59 4.35 16.87
CA ALA A 349 8.55 5.59 17.63
C ALA A 349 9.22 6.77 16.90
N ARG A 350 10.38 6.51 16.28
CA ARG A 350 11.09 7.53 15.49
C ARG A 350 10.43 7.78 14.13
N GLU A 351 9.93 6.75 13.49
CA GLU A 351 9.31 6.86 12.17
C GLU A 351 7.93 7.55 12.23
N ILE A 352 7.18 7.39 13.32
CA ILE A 352 5.98 8.18 13.62
C ILE A 352 6.36 9.66 13.77
N ALA A 353 7.36 9.99 14.58
CA ALA A 353 7.79 11.37 14.76
C ALA A 353 8.23 12.03 13.42
N ALA A 354 8.88 11.27 12.54
CA ALA A 354 9.27 11.75 11.22
C ALA A 354 8.11 11.81 10.20
N SER A 355 7.03 11.05 10.44
CA SER A 355 5.86 10.98 9.55
C SER A 355 4.71 11.85 10.01
N ASP A 356 4.75 12.39 11.23
CA ASP A 356 3.78 13.33 11.74
C ASP A 356 4.13 14.76 11.27
N THR A 357 3.28 15.34 10.42
CA THR A 357 3.47 16.72 9.92
C THR A 357 2.94 17.78 10.90
N GLY A 358 2.34 17.36 12.02
CA GLY A 358 1.60 18.18 12.96
C GLY A 358 0.16 18.47 12.54
N ALA A 359 -0.26 18.01 11.35
CA ALA A 359 -1.63 18.18 10.84
C ALA A 359 -2.11 17.04 9.94
N TRP A 360 -1.25 16.07 9.65
CA TRP A 360 -1.48 14.92 8.78
C TRP A 360 -0.34 13.90 8.90
N SER A 361 -0.54 12.66 8.43
CA SER A 361 0.53 11.65 8.35
C SER A 361 1.18 11.58 6.97
N LEU A 362 2.47 11.24 6.94
CA LEU A 362 3.15 10.75 5.76
C LEU A 362 2.88 9.25 5.57
N TYR A 363 2.67 8.85 4.32
CA TYR A 363 2.52 7.45 3.91
C TYR A 363 3.86 6.72 3.87
N SER A 364 4.90 7.41 3.42
CA SER A 364 6.23 6.83 3.28
C SER A 364 7.34 7.80 3.66
N LEU A 365 8.48 7.23 4.05
CA LEU A 365 9.77 7.89 4.26
C LEU A 365 10.85 7.26 3.37
N GLY A 366 12.02 7.89 3.34
CA GLY A 366 13.20 7.38 2.63
C GLY A 366 13.30 7.93 1.21
N ARG A 367 13.25 7.06 0.19
CA ARG A 367 13.39 7.46 -1.22
C ARG A 367 12.36 8.53 -1.60
N VAL A 368 11.13 8.36 -1.13
CA VAL A 368 10.05 9.32 -1.36
C VAL A 368 9.35 9.55 -0.04
N SER A 369 9.32 10.82 0.38
CA SER A 369 8.46 11.29 1.46
C SER A 369 7.17 11.83 0.88
N GLN A 370 6.04 11.25 1.26
CA GLN A 370 4.74 11.57 0.67
C GLN A 370 3.65 11.64 1.72
N GLU A 371 2.79 12.66 1.67
CA GLU A 371 1.56 12.73 2.47
C GLU A 371 0.61 11.59 2.12
N SER A 372 0.01 10.98 3.14
CA SER A 372 -1.04 9.97 2.99
C SER A 372 -2.24 10.52 2.22
N SER A 373 -2.86 9.68 1.41
CA SER A 373 -4.24 9.93 0.97
C SER A 373 -5.19 9.84 2.18
N LEU A 374 -6.42 10.32 2.05
CA LEU A 374 -7.44 10.17 3.10
C LEU A 374 -7.60 8.70 3.51
N HIS A 375 -7.66 7.80 2.53
CA HIS A 375 -7.77 6.37 2.76
C HIS A 375 -6.61 5.83 3.61
N TYR A 376 -5.36 6.11 3.21
CA TYR A 376 -4.20 5.57 3.94
C TYR A 376 -3.99 6.22 5.31
N HIS A 377 -4.39 7.48 5.47
CA HIS A 377 -4.36 8.14 6.77
C HIS A 377 -5.33 7.45 7.74
N ARG A 378 -6.58 7.22 7.31
CA ARG A 378 -7.58 6.50 8.11
C ARG A 378 -7.16 5.06 8.40
N LEU A 379 -6.65 4.34 7.41
CA LEU A 379 -6.16 2.97 7.57
C LEU A 379 -5.02 2.90 8.61
N LEU A 380 -4.11 3.86 8.60
CA LEU A 380 -3.05 3.92 9.61
C LEU A 380 -3.62 4.14 11.01
N THR A 381 -4.57 5.06 11.16
CA THR A 381 -5.28 5.31 12.43
C THR A 381 -5.97 4.04 12.93
N GLU A 382 -6.63 3.29 12.05
CA GLU A 382 -7.27 2.00 12.41
C GLU A 382 -6.26 0.95 12.89
N PHE A 383 -5.09 0.84 12.25
CA PHE A 383 -4.04 -0.07 12.72
C PHE A 383 -3.49 0.35 14.10
N LEU A 384 -3.29 1.65 14.32
CA LEU A 384 -2.85 2.19 15.61
C LEU A 384 -3.90 1.98 16.70
N ALA A 385 -5.19 2.19 16.40
CA ALA A 385 -6.29 1.94 17.33
C ALA A 385 -6.35 0.47 17.77
N ASN A 386 -6.20 -0.45 16.82
CA ASN A 386 -6.16 -1.89 17.13
C ASN A 386 -4.97 -2.26 18.01
N LEU A 387 -3.79 -1.68 17.77
CA LEU A 387 -2.61 -1.90 18.61
C LEU A 387 -2.77 -1.28 20.00
N CYS A 388 -3.25 -0.04 20.09
CA CYS A 388 -3.57 0.64 21.35
C CYS A 388 -4.52 -0.22 22.21
N LYS A 389 -5.63 -0.69 21.62
CA LYS A 389 -6.60 -1.54 22.32
C LYS A 389 -5.99 -2.83 22.89
N ARG A 390 -4.99 -3.39 22.20
CA ARG A 390 -4.40 -4.68 22.57
C ARG A 390 -3.25 -4.53 23.57
N THR A 391 -2.43 -3.49 23.42
CA THR A 391 -1.20 -3.33 24.21
C THR A 391 -1.31 -2.29 25.32
N GLY A 392 -2.23 -1.33 25.21
CA GLY A 392 -2.25 -0.14 26.08
C GLY A 392 -1.02 0.76 25.94
N ASP A 393 -0.16 0.55 24.92
CA ASP A 393 1.09 1.30 24.75
C ASP A 393 0.78 2.73 24.30
N GLY A 394 1.27 3.71 25.08
CA GLY A 394 1.07 5.14 24.84
C GLY A 394 1.54 5.59 23.45
N LEU A 395 2.56 4.95 22.86
CA LEU A 395 3.00 5.26 21.50
C LEU A 395 1.85 5.10 20.50
N TYR A 396 1.08 4.01 20.60
CA TYR A 396 -0.04 3.78 19.68
C TYR A 396 -1.24 4.63 20.05
N CYS A 397 -1.61 4.66 21.34
CA CYS A 397 -2.81 5.35 21.80
C CYS A 397 -2.74 6.87 21.55
N GLU A 398 -1.62 7.51 21.87
CA GLU A 398 -1.47 8.95 21.65
C GLU A 398 -1.37 9.30 20.16
N THR A 399 -0.68 8.46 19.38
CA THR A 399 -0.55 8.70 17.93
C THR A 399 -1.87 8.49 17.21
N GLU A 400 -2.64 7.47 17.59
CA GLU A 400 -4.00 7.26 17.10
C GLU A 400 -4.86 8.48 17.38
N ALA A 401 -4.91 8.96 18.62
CA ALA A 401 -5.73 10.11 19.00
C ALA A 401 -5.35 11.37 18.21
N ARG A 402 -4.04 11.64 18.02
CA ARG A 402 -3.56 12.77 17.21
C ARG A 402 -3.99 12.62 15.75
N PHE A 403 -3.75 11.46 15.14
CA PHE A 403 -4.07 11.24 13.72
C PHE A 403 -5.58 11.21 13.47
N ALA A 404 -6.38 10.64 14.38
CA ALA A 404 -7.84 10.71 14.34
C ALA A 404 -8.31 12.17 14.33
N ALA A 405 -7.76 13.03 15.20
CA ALA A 405 -8.10 14.45 15.23
C ALA A 405 -7.75 15.19 13.93
N TYR A 406 -6.65 14.81 13.26
CA TYR A 406 -6.25 15.42 11.99
C TYR A 406 -7.26 15.24 10.86
N VAL A 407 -8.13 14.21 10.93
CA VAL A 407 -9.17 13.96 9.93
C VAL A 407 -10.21 15.09 9.88
N SER A 408 -10.54 15.70 11.02
CA SER A 408 -11.59 16.73 11.12
C SER A 408 -11.06 18.15 11.29
N GLN A 409 -9.77 18.32 11.62
CA GLN A 409 -9.16 19.64 11.76
C GLN A 409 -9.03 20.33 10.38
N PRO A 410 -9.52 21.57 10.19
CA PRO A 410 -9.32 22.31 8.95
C PRO A 410 -7.83 22.57 8.62
N PRO A 411 -7.47 22.74 7.33
CA PRO A 411 -6.11 23.11 6.95
C PRO A 411 -5.75 24.50 7.49
N ALA A 412 -4.57 24.64 8.10
CA ALA A 412 -4.05 25.92 8.53
C ALA A 412 -3.33 26.62 7.37
N LEU A 413 -3.66 27.91 7.17
CA LEU A 413 -3.12 28.77 6.13
C LEU A 413 -2.37 29.95 6.75
N ALA A 414 -1.27 30.35 6.13
CA ALA A 414 -0.62 31.62 6.46
C ALA A 414 -0.01 32.26 5.21
N VAL A 415 -0.42 33.49 4.90
CA VAL A 415 0.24 34.29 3.85
C VAL A 415 1.58 34.79 4.40
N LEU A 416 2.68 34.43 3.74
CA LEU A 416 4.04 34.80 4.17
C LEU A 416 4.55 36.05 3.46
N THR A 417 4.10 36.29 2.23
CA THR A 417 4.45 37.50 1.48
C THR A 417 3.71 38.69 2.06
N ARG A 418 4.46 39.68 2.55
CA ARG A 418 3.91 40.97 3.01
C ARG A 418 4.10 42.10 1.98
N ARG A 419 5.16 42.03 1.18
CA ARG A 419 5.54 43.07 0.21
C ARG A 419 5.98 42.46 -1.12
N VAL A 420 5.60 43.07 -2.24
CA VAL A 420 6.06 42.70 -3.59
C VAL A 420 6.37 43.97 -4.39
N ARG A 421 7.40 43.98 -5.24
CA ARG A 421 7.70 45.14 -6.10
C ARG A 421 6.91 45.10 -7.41
N ALA A 422 6.41 46.25 -7.83
CA ALA A 422 5.66 46.41 -9.07
C ALA A 422 6.51 46.04 -10.31
N GLY A 423 5.91 45.34 -11.27
CA GLY A 423 6.54 45.02 -12.56
C GLY A 423 7.62 43.95 -12.56
N ALA A 424 8.08 43.51 -11.39
CA ALA A 424 9.00 42.37 -11.23
C ALA A 424 8.20 41.05 -11.17
N THR A 425 8.74 39.99 -11.76
CA THR A 425 8.22 38.64 -11.50
C THR A 425 8.55 38.29 -10.04
N GLY A 426 7.52 38.08 -9.23
CA GLY A 426 7.64 37.68 -7.83
C GLY A 426 6.78 36.46 -7.54
N SER A 427 6.79 36.02 -6.28
CA SER A 427 5.94 34.91 -5.84
C SER A 427 5.16 35.29 -4.60
N LEU A 428 3.87 35.00 -4.60
CA LEU A 428 3.08 34.99 -3.38
C LEU A 428 3.43 33.73 -2.62
N ARG A 429 4.15 33.88 -1.50
CA ARG A 429 4.56 32.81 -0.61
C ARG A 429 3.52 32.64 0.49
N PHE A 430 3.20 31.39 0.79
CA PHE A 430 2.29 31.02 1.86
C PHE A 430 2.69 29.68 2.48
N ARG A 431 2.15 29.36 3.64
CA ARG A 431 2.29 28.06 4.31
C ARG A 431 0.94 27.36 4.36
N LEU A 432 0.98 26.05 4.16
CA LEU A 432 -0.17 25.14 4.25
C LEU A 432 0.18 24.01 5.23
N SER A 433 -0.73 23.62 6.14
CA SER A 433 -0.43 22.55 7.11
C SER A 433 -0.58 21.14 6.57
N LYS A 434 -1.46 20.93 5.59
CA LYS A 434 -1.74 19.61 4.98
C LYS A 434 -2.22 19.74 3.54
N ARG A 435 -2.06 18.70 2.72
CA ARG A 435 -2.51 18.69 1.32
C ARG A 435 -3.93 19.21 1.18
N SER A 436 -4.08 20.22 0.32
CA SER A 436 -5.36 20.89 0.12
C SER A 436 -5.52 21.39 -1.32
N LEU A 437 -6.76 21.43 -1.81
CA LEU A 437 -7.14 22.23 -2.97
C LEU A 437 -7.12 23.71 -2.55
N VAL A 438 -6.25 24.51 -3.18
CA VAL A 438 -6.04 25.90 -2.77
C VAL A 438 -6.63 26.86 -3.79
N GLY A 439 -7.49 27.78 -3.34
CA GLY A 439 -7.99 28.91 -4.11
C GLY A 439 -7.26 30.20 -3.74
N LEU A 440 -7.04 31.07 -4.73
CA LEU A 440 -6.44 32.39 -4.55
C LEU A 440 -7.36 33.48 -5.08
N ARG A 441 -7.66 34.47 -4.23
CA ARG A 441 -8.38 35.68 -4.57
C ARG A 441 -7.56 36.92 -4.20
N ILE A 442 -7.50 37.91 -5.09
CA ILE A 442 -6.78 39.17 -4.87
C ILE A 442 -7.73 40.32 -5.13
N GLU A 443 -7.79 41.23 -4.17
CA GLU A 443 -8.63 42.43 -4.21
C GLU A 443 -7.81 43.69 -4.02
N HIS A 444 -8.26 44.79 -4.60
CA HIS A 444 -7.69 46.11 -4.41
C HIS A 444 -8.82 47.14 -4.40
N ARG A 445 -8.95 47.89 -3.29
CA ARG A 445 -10.03 48.88 -3.09
C ARG A 445 -11.43 48.29 -3.36
N GLY A 446 -11.72 47.13 -2.78
CA GLY A 446 -13.02 46.43 -2.91
C GLY A 446 -13.25 45.73 -4.26
N ARG A 447 -12.39 45.92 -5.27
CA ARG A 447 -12.54 45.26 -6.57
C ARG A 447 -11.69 44.00 -6.67
N VAL A 448 -12.31 42.89 -7.04
CA VAL A 448 -11.62 41.63 -7.36
C VAL A 448 -10.81 41.80 -8.63
N LEU A 449 -9.51 41.52 -8.53
CA LEU A 449 -8.58 41.59 -9.65
C LEU A 449 -8.18 40.21 -10.17
N LEU A 450 -8.28 39.19 -9.32
CA LEU A 450 -7.96 37.81 -9.66
C LEU A 450 -8.75 36.88 -8.74
N SER A 451 -9.32 35.84 -9.31
CA SER A 451 -9.77 34.66 -8.58
C SER A 451 -9.41 33.44 -9.41
N ARG A 452 -8.68 32.48 -8.83
CA ARG A 452 -8.31 31.22 -9.51
C ARG A 452 -8.01 30.11 -8.53
N SER A 453 -8.14 28.87 -9.01
CA SER A 453 -7.58 27.69 -8.33
C SER A 453 -6.07 27.61 -8.57
N LEU A 454 -5.32 27.22 -7.54
CA LEU A 454 -3.91 26.84 -7.60
C LEU A 454 -3.73 25.31 -7.66
N GLY A 455 -4.84 24.55 -7.70
CA GLY A 455 -4.84 23.09 -7.68
C GLY A 455 -4.58 22.49 -6.30
N SER A 456 -4.38 21.16 -6.26
CA SER A 456 -4.03 20.43 -5.05
C SER A 456 -2.54 20.63 -4.73
N LEU A 457 -2.24 21.33 -3.65
CA LEU A 457 -0.88 21.59 -3.21
C LEU A 457 -0.54 20.77 -1.94
N PRO A 458 0.69 20.24 -1.80
CA PRO A 458 1.09 19.51 -0.59
C PRO A 458 1.37 20.45 0.59
N TYR A 459 1.53 19.92 1.80
CA TYR A 459 1.90 20.68 3.00
C TYR A 459 3.25 21.41 2.94
N GLY A 460 3.42 22.46 3.74
CA GLY A 460 4.66 23.23 3.87
C GLY A 460 4.61 24.59 3.17
N ARG A 461 5.80 25.14 2.86
CA ARG A 461 5.92 26.44 2.19
C ARG A 461 5.63 26.31 0.69
N ARG A 462 4.77 27.18 0.17
CA ARG A 462 4.33 27.23 -1.22
C ARG A 462 4.49 28.61 -1.80
N ALA A 463 4.58 28.65 -3.13
CA ALA A 463 4.77 29.87 -3.88
C ALA A 463 3.89 29.83 -5.12
N ALA A 464 3.03 30.84 -5.30
CA ALA A 464 2.30 31.05 -6.54
C ALA A 464 3.02 32.15 -7.34
N PRO A 465 3.53 31.86 -8.56
CA PRO A 465 4.15 32.86 -9.41
C PRO A 465 3.19 34.01 -9.70
N ARG A 466 3.69 35.25 -9.63
CA ARG A 466 2.89 36.46 -9.86
C ARG A 466 3.71 37.59 -10.45
N ARG A 467 3.12 38.31 -11.41
CA ARG A 467 3.63 39.59 -11.90
C ARG A 467 2.67 40.71 -11.48
N PRO A 468 2.98 41.47 -10.41
CA PRO A 468 2.14 42.57 -9.95
C PRO A 468 1.96 43.65 -11.03
N PRO A 469 0.78 44.29 -11.10
CA PRO A 469 0.53 45.39 -12.04
C PRO A 469 1.49 46.56 -11.78
N ARG A 470 2.06 47.15 -12.84
CA ARG A 470 3.02 48.27 -12.74
C ARG A 470 2.39 49.58 -12.24
N ARG A 471 1.10 49.81 -12.53
CA ARG A 471 0.40 51.09 -12.32
C ARG A 471 -0.50 51.15 -11.09
N ARG A 472 -0.74 50.01 -10.40
CA ARG A 472 -1.64 49.94 -9.24
C ARG A 472 -0.82 49.62 -7.98
N ARG A 473 -0.38 50.67 -7.28
CA ARG A 473 0.43 50.57 -6.05
C ARG A 473 -0.47 50.57 -4.83
N GLY A 474 0.07 50.21 -3.67
CA GLY A 474 -0.63 50.27 -2.40
C GLY A 474 -1.01 48.90 -1.85
N ALA A 475 -1.96 48.88 -0.91
CA ALA A 475 -2.39 47.68 -0.21
C ALA A 475 -3.36 46.85 -1.04
N TYR A 476 -3.09 45.55 -1.11
CA TYR A 476 -3.95 44.54 -1.73
C TYR A 476 -4.39 43.55 -0.66
N THR A 477 -5.64 43.09 -0.73
CA THR A 477 -6.09 41.98 0.10
C THR A 477 -5.86 40.69 -0.68
N VAL A 478 -5.06 39.79 -0.12
CA VAL A 478 -4.85 38.45 -0.66
C VAL A 478 -5.59 37.47 0.22
N THR A 479 -6.59 36.82 -0.34
CA THR A 479 -7.36 35.76 0.32
C THR A 479 -6.94 34.42 -0.26
N LEU A 480 -6.50 33.53 0.63
CA LEU A 480 -6.29 32.12 0.33
C LEU A 480 -7.44 31.32 0.93
N THR A 481 -7.94 30.36 0.17
CA THR A 481 -8.88 29.33 0.62
C THR A 481 -8.22 27.98 0.46
N ALA A 482 -8.49 27.05 1.36
CA ALA A 482 -8.00 25.68 1.29
C ALA A 482 -9.08 24.69 1.73
N THR A 483 -9.26 23.64 0.95
CA THR A 483 -10.09 22.48 1.29
C THR A 483 -9.20 21.24 1.31
N ASP A 484 -9.12 20.56 2.45
CA ASP A 484 -8.27 19.37 2.59
C ASP A 484 -8.89 18.11 1.95
N LEU A 485 -8.19 16.97 2.04
CA LEU A 485 -8.65 15.70 1.48
C LEU A 485 -9.92 15.14 2.14
N ALA A 486 -10.26 15.56 3.37
CA ALA A 486 -11.45 15.16 4.09
C ALA A 486 -12.64 16.13 3.87
N GLY A 487 -12.42 17.22 3.12
CA GLY A 487 -13.44 18.22 2.83
C GLY A 487 -13.47 19.38 3.83
N ASN A 488 -12.55 19.45 4.80
CA ASN A 488 -12.52 20.55 5.76
C ASN A 488 -11.99 21.82 5.09
N GLY A 489 -12.67 22.95 5.27
CA GLY A 489 -12.36 24.23 4.65
C GLY A 489 -11.79 25.26 5.61
N ASN A 490 -10.86 26.09 5.13
CA ASN A 490 -10.39 27.29 5.83
C ASN A 490 -10.07 28.42 4.84
N ALA A 491 -10.14 29.67 5.30
CA ALA A 491 -9.79 30.85 4.53
C ALA A 491 -9.01 31.86 5.37
N VAL A 492 -7.98 32.47 4.78
CA VAL A 492 -7.18 33.54 5.42
C VAL A 492 -7.02 34.69 4.44
N ALA A 493 -7.35 35.89 4.89
CA ALA A 493 -7.08 37.14 4.19
C ALA A 493 -5.90 37.87 4.84
N ALA A 494 -4.97 38.37 4.04
CA ALA A 494 -3.85 39.16 4.52
C ALA A 494 -3.54 40.34 3.59
N PRO A 495 -3.14 41.50 4.14
CA PRO A 495 -2.69 42.63 3.33
C PRO A 495 -1.31 42.34 2.72
N VAL A 496 -1.16 42.66 1.43
CA VAL A 496 0.09 42.61 0.69
C VAL A 496 0.34 43.95 0.03
N GLU A 497 1.45 44.58 0.36
CA GLU A 497 1.82 45.89 -0.15
C GLU A 497 2.59 45.76 -1.47
N ILE A 498 2.13 46.47 -2.51
CA ILE A 498 2.84 46.56 -3.79
C ILE A 498 3.69 47.84 -3.83
N LEU A 499 5.00 47.64 -3.69
CA LEU A 499 6.05 48.66 -3.71
C LEU A 499 6.32 49.18 -5.13
N PRO A 500 6.95 50.37 -5.29
CA PRO A 500 7.39 50.89 -6.58
C PRO A 500 8.30 49.92 -7.35
N ALA A 501 8.27 50.02 -8.69
CA ALA A 501 9.26 49.36 -9.55
C ALA A 501 10.67 49.90 -9.24
N ARG A 502 11.69 49.06 -9.37
CA ARG A 502 13.08 49.49 -9.20
C ARG A 502 13.41 50.54 -10.29
N PRO A 503 14.08 51.66 -9.97
CA PRO A 503 14.49 52.61 -10.98
C PRO A 503 15.38 51.90 -12.00
N THR A 504 15.08 52.03 -13.29
CA THR A 504 16.02 51.64 -14.34
C THR A 504 17.25 52.53 -14.19
N ARG A 505 18.44 51.95 -13.94
CA ARG A 505 19.71 52.68 -14.07
C ARG A 505 19.72 53.24 -15.50
N ARG A 506 19.54 54.55 -15.65
CA ARG A 506 19.89 55.26 -16.88
C ARG A 506 21.39 55.06 -17.02
N GLY A 507 21.80 54.32 -18.05
CA GLY A 507 23.20 54.27 -18.46
C GLY A 507 23.68 55.69 -18.65
N ASP A 508 24.83 55.97 -18.08
CA ASP A 508 25.53 57.24 -18.12
C ASP A 508 25.84 57.57 -19.59
N LYS A 509 24.95 58.32 -20.25
CA LYS A 509 25.28 59.02 -21.49
C LYS A 509 26.13 60.22 -21.07
N ARG A 510 27.40 59.96 -20.73
CA ARG A 510 28.42 60.99 -20.73
C ARG A 510 28.57 61.45 -22.19
N THR A 511 28.07 62.65 -22.39
CA THR A 511 28.21 63.52 -23.55
C THR A 511 29.64 63.48 -24.11
N ARG A 512 29.79 62.97 -25.35
CA ARG A 512 30.80 63.49 -26.27
C ARG A 512 30.28 64.84 -26.76
N SER A 513 30.81 65.92 -26.22
CA SER A 513 30.84 67.21 -26.90
C SER A 513 32.21 67.37 -27.56
N ARG A 514 32.15 67.94 -28.76
CA ARG A 514 33.20 68.15 -29.75
C ARG A 514 34.50 68.72 -29.22
#